data_AF-A0A536A8K2-F1
#
_entry.id   AF-A0A536A8K2-F1
#
_cell.length_a   1.000
_cell.length_b   1.000
_cell.length_c   1.000
_cell.angle_alpha   90.00
_cell.angle_beta   90.00
_cell.angle_gamma   90.00
#
_symmetry.space_group_name_H-M   'P 1'
#
loop_
_entity.id
_entity.type
_entity.pdbx_description
1 polymer ?
#
loop_
_entity_poly.entity_id
_entity_poly.type
_entity_poly.pdbx_seq_one_letter_code
_entity_poly.pdbx_strand_id
1 'polypeptide(L)' 'DVWGFAYPGETRTVDVHVKQLRDKLAGADAKIETVWGVGYKLVAPT' A
#
# COMPACT_ATOMS: atom_id res chain seq x y z
N ASP A 1 0.15 -4.91 -24.52
CA ASP A 1 -0.18 -4.48 -23.15
C ASP A 1 0.93 -4.81 -22.16
N VAL A 2 1.54 -3.82 -21.52
CA VAL A 2 2.62 -4.03 -20.52
C VAL A 2 2.08 -4.16 -19.09
N TRP A 3 0.82 -3.75 -18.86
CA TRP A 3 0.18 -3.73 -17.54
C TRP A 3 -1.12 -4.53 -17.55
N GLY A 4 -1.09 -5.78 -18.01
CA GLY A 4 -2.26 -6.66 -18.05
C GLY A 4 -3.03 -6.64 -16.73
N PHE A 5 -4.11 -5.85 -16.66
CA PHE A 5 -5.04 -5.73 -15.54
C PHE A 5 -5.93 -6.99 -15.39
N ALA A 6 -5.35 -8.16 -15.65
CA ALA A 6 -5.95 -9.46 -15.39
C ALA A 6 -5.38 -10.02 -14.07
N TYR A 7 -5.52 -9.27 -12.98
CA TYR A 7 -5.40 -9.86 -11.65
C TYR A 7 -6.60 -9.45 -10.81
N PRO A 8 -7.69 -10.24 -10.85
CA PRO A 8 -8.86 -10.07 -9.97
C PRO A 8 -8.54 -10.55 -8.54
N GLY A 9 -7.28 -10.48 -8.13
CA GLY A 9 -6.78 -11.19 -6.95
C GLY A 9 -7.15 -10.46 -5.67
N GLU A 10 -7.56 -11.29 -4.73
CA GLU A 10 -8.04 -10.96 -3.39
C GLU A 10 -7.32 -9.76 -2.76
N THR A 11 -8.12 -8.87 -2.18
CA THR A 11 -7.70 -7.73 -1.35
C THR A 11 -6.63 -8.11 -0.31
N ARG A 12 -6.58 -9.38 0.10
CA ARG A 12 -5.60 -9.95 1.04
C ARG A 12 -4.15 -9.78 0.59
N THR A 13 -3.85 -9.82 -0.70
CA THR A 13 -2.47 -9.64 -1.20
C THR A 13 -2.01 -8.19 -1.05
N VAL A 14 -2.93 -7.23 -1.18
CA VAL A 14 -2.64 -5.80 -0.98
C VAL A 14 -2.28 -5.55 0.47
N ASP A 15 -3.02 -6.09 1.43
CA ASP A 15 -2.77 -5.90 2.85
C ASP A 15 -1.39 -6.41 3.29
N VAL A 16 -0.97 -7.57 2.77
CA VAL A 16 0.36 -8.14 3.02
C VAL A 16 1.44 -7.22 2.48
N HIS A 17 1.30 -6.73 1.25
CA HIS A 17 2.28 -5.82 0.67
C HIS A 17 2.31 -4.47 1.37
N VAL A 18 1.17 -3.94 1.80
CA VAL A 18 1.10 -2.70 2.59
C VAL A 18 1.78 -2.88 3.95
N LYS A 19 1.61 -4.03 4.61
CA LYS A 19 2.35 -4.35 5.83
C LYS A 19 3.86 -4.38 5.60
N GLN A 20 4.31 -5.10 4.58
CA GLN A 20 5.75 -5.16 4.22
C GLN A 20 6.32 -3.78 3.87
N LEU A 21 5.55 -2.93 3.18
CA LEU A 21 5.94 -1.57 2.86
C LEU A 21 6.05 -0.70 4.11
N ARG A 22 5.12 -0.82 5.07
CA ARG A 22 5.21 -0.13 6.36
C ARG A 22 6.47 -0.51 7.13
N ASP A 23 6.81 -1.79 7.15
CA ASP A 23 8.03 -2.26 7.80
C ASP A 23 9.30 -1.69 7.13
N LYS A 24 9.30 -1.60 5.79
CA LYS A 24 10.42 -1.00 5.02
C LYS A 24 10.53 0.50 5.17
N LEU A 25 9.40 1.19 5.38
CA LEU A 25 9.32 2.62 5.61
C LEU A 25 9.56 2.98 7.09
N ALA A 26 9.79 2.00 7.97
CA ALA A 26 10.14 2.27 9.35
C ALA A 26 11.44 3.09 9.41
N GLY A 27 11.34 4.32 9.90
CA GLY A 27 12.46 5.28 9.97
C GLY A 27 12.59 6.18 8.74
N ALA A 28 11.77 5.98 7.70
CA ALA A 28 11.59 6.96 6.65
C ALA A 28 10.61 8.05 7.10
N ASP A 29 10.74 9.21 6.47
CA ASP A 29 9.85 10.35 6.66
C ASP A 29 8.45 10.07 6.09
N ALA A 30 8.35 9.19 5.11
CA ALA A 30 7.08 8.77 4.50
C ALA A 30 6.38 7.64 5.28
N LYS A 31 5.06 7.73 5.43
CA LYS A 31 4.20 6.77 6.14
C LYS A 31 2.99 6.37 5.30
N ILE A 32 2.49 5.15 5.51
CA ILE A 32 1.27 4.65 4.84
C ILE A 32 0.12 4.56 5.84
N GLU A 33 -0.93 5.34 5.61
CA GLU A 33 -2.15 5.39 6.43
C GLU A 33 -3.27 4.54 5.81
N THR A 34 -4.09 3.95 6.66
CA THR A 34 -5.33 3.26 6.25
C THR A 34 -6.48 4.25 6.26
N VAL A 35 -7.15 4.40 5.11
CA VAL A 35 -8.40 5.16 4.97
C VAL A 35 -9.54 4.15 4.92
N TRP A 36 -10.28 4.05 6.02
CA TRP A 36 -11.34 3.05 6.18
C TRP A 36 -12.42 3.17 5.10
N GLY A 37 -12.79 2.04 4.50
CA GLY A 37 -13.77 1.97 3.41
C GLY A 37 -13.26 2.48 2.05
N VAL A 38 -12.00 2.91 1.95
CA VAL A 38 -11.41 3.47 0.72
C VAL A 38 -10.14 2.72 0.31
N GLY A 39 -9.16 2.58 1.22
CA GLY A 39 -7.88 1.95 0.92
C GLY A 39 -6.71 2.55 1.71
N TYR A 40 -5.61 2.84 1.02
CA TYR A 40 -4.35 3.26 1.64
C TYR A 40 -3.81 4.54 1.02
N LYS A 41 -3.15 5.40 1.83
CA LYS A 41 -2.57 6.66 1.38
C LYS A 41 -1.13 6.79 1.87
N LEU A 42 -0.24 7.25 0.99
CA LEU A 42 1.12 7.66 1.35
C LEU A 42 1.11 9.12 1.85
N VAL A 43 1.72 9.36 3.00
CA VAL A 43 1.91 10.67 3.61
C VAL A 43 3.41 10.89 3.77
N ALA A 44 3.98 11.83 3.02
CA ALA A 44 5.34 12.31 3.23
C ALA A 44 5.28 13.59 4.09
N PRO A 45 6.33 13.91 4.86
CA PRO A 45 6.39 15.19 5.56
C PRO A 45 6.54 16.30 4.53
N THR A 46 5.84 17.40 4.78
CA THR A 46 5.96 18.65 4.02
C THR A 46 7.29 19.33 4.31
#